data_AF-A0AAW6YNL5-F1
#
_entry.id   AF-A0AAW6YNL5-F1
#
_cell.length_a   1.000
_cell.length_b   1.000
_cell.length_c   1.000
_cell.angle_alpha   90.00
_cell.angle_beta   90.00
_cell.angle_gamma   90.00
#
_symmetry.space_group_name_H-M   'P 1'
#
loop_
_entity.id
_entity.type
_entity.pdbx_description
1 polymer ?
#
loop_
_entity_poly.entity_id
_entity_poly.type
_entity_poly.pdbx_seq_one_letter_code
_entity_poly.pdbx_strand_id
1 'polypeptide(L)' 'MVCASGMGTTKILENRLKKYIKQNLLIDVVKLSALNQVALTSYDIVLSTLFLPGLSRHYHLVSPLLLDDELKAL' A
#
# COMPACT_ATOMS: atom_id res chain seq x y z
N MET A 1 4.10 -0.29 -2.10
CA MET A 1 3.96 1.03 -1.41
C MET A 1 2.63 1.10 -0.68
N VAL A 2 2.61 1.51 0.59
CA VAL A 2 1.39 1.71 1.39
C VAL A 2 1.27 3.19 1.74
N CYS A 3 0.30 3.89 1.15
CA CYS A 3 -0.07 5.23 1.62
C CYS A 3 -0.95 5.09 2.88
N ALA A 4 -0.38 5.31 4.06
CA ALA A 4 -1.11 5.34 5.33
C ALA A 4 -1.05 6.74 5.96
N SER A 5 -2.23 7.27 6.32
CA SER A 5 -2.43 8.62 6.83
C SER A 5 -2.06 8.82 8.31
N GLY A 6 -1.54 7.81 9.02
CA GLY A 6 -1.17 7.92 10.44
C GLY A 6 -0.16 6.87 10.92
N MET A 7 0.74 7.28 11.83
CA MET A 7 1.90 6.49 12.33
C MET A 7 1.55 5.16 13.02
N GLY A 8 0.32 4.97 13.50
CA GLY A 8 -0.10 3.74 14.19
C GLY A 8 -0.61 2.62 13.26
N THR A 9 -1.28 2.98 12.16
CA THR A 9 -2.03 2.04 11.30
C THR A 9 -1.12 1.27 10.34
N THR A 10 0.02 1.88 9.99
CA THR A 10 1.01 1.34 9.06
C THR A 10 1.59 -0.01 9.50
N LYS A 11 1.85 -0.20 10.79
CA LYS A 11 2.54 -1.39 11.34
C LYS A 11 1.63 -2.63 11.37
N ILE A 12 0.32 -2.43 11.50
CA ILE A 12 -0.68 -3.49 11.46
C ILE A 12 -0.85 -4.01 10.03
N LEU A 13 -0.93 -3.10 9.06
CA LEU A 13 -0.99 -3.44 7.64
C LEU A 13 0.24 -4.23 7.19
N GLU A 14 1.42 -3.76 7.60
CA GLU A 14 2.70 -4.35 7.28
C GLU A 14 2.83 -5.79 7.82
N ASN A 15 2.44 -6.01 9.09
CA ASN A 15 2.46 -7.34 9.69
C ASN A 15 1.47 -8.33 9.07
N ARG A 16 0.27 -7.86 8.67
CA ARG A 16 -0.71 -8.71 7.97
C ARG A 16 -0.20 -9.12 6.59
N LEU A 17 0.35 -8.17 5.81
CA LEU A 17 0.95 -8.45 4.50
C LEU A 17 2.12 -9.43 4.58
N LYS A 18 3.04 -9.23 5.53
CA LYS A 18 4.18 -10.13 5.76
C LYS A 18 3.76 -11.55 6.18
N LYS A 19 2.66 -11.69 6.91
CA LYS A 19 2.12 -13.02 7.28
C LYS A 19 1.46 -13.73 6.11
N TYR A 20 0.77 -12.99 5.25
CA TYR A 20 0.01 -13.56 4.14
C TYR A 20 0.92 -13.93 2.97
N ILE A 21 1.79 -13.01 2.58
CA ILE A 21 2.71 -13.23 1.48
C ILE A 21 4.02 -13.76 2.08
N LYS A 22 4.24 -15.08 1.95
CA LYS A 22 5.36 -15.85 2.52
C LYS A 22 6.77 -15.45 2.02
N GLN A 23 6.93 -14.30 1.36
CA GLN A 23 8.20 -13.80 0.83
C GLN A 23 8.62 -12.49 1.50
N ASN A 24 9.90 -12.12 1.35
CA ASN A 24 10.46 -10.84 1.80
C ASN A 24 9.82 -9.66 1.06
N LEU A 25 8.63 -9.23 1.49
CA LEU A 25 8.08 -7.95 1.03
C LEU A 25 8.83 -6.78 1.65
N LEU A 26 9.33 -5.93 0.76
CA LEU A 26 9.70 -4.57 1.08
C LEU A 26 8.44 -3.70 0.99
N ILE A 27 8.00 -3.21 2.15
CA ILE A 27 6.81 -2.36 2.27
C ILE A 27 7.27 -0.94 2.55
N ASP A 28 7.33 -0.12 1.51
CA ASP A 28 7.59 1.31 1.66
C ASP A 28 6.31 2.09 1.88
N VAL A 29 6.35 2.96 2.88
CA VAL A 29 5.20 3.75 3.30
C VAL A 29 5.44 5.18 2.85
N VAL A 30 4.70 5.60 1.83
CA VAL A 30 4.86 6.90 1.20
C VAL A 30 3.68 7.76 1.59
N LYS A 31 3.93 9.04 1.92
CA LYS A 31 2.84 10.00 2.15
C LYS A 31 2.34 10.50 0.81
N LEU A 32 1.06 10.86 0.73
CA LEU A 32 0.47 11.45 -0.47
C LEU A 32 1.29 12.66 -0.98
N SER A 33 1.81 13.49 -0.08
CA SER A 33 2.65 14.65 -0.41
C SER A 33 3.98 14.29 -1.09
N ALA A 34 4.50 13.09 -0.84
CA ALA A 34 5.75 12.58 -1.43
C ALA A 34 5.51 11.68 -2.64
N LEU A 35 4.25 11.36 -2.96
CA LEU A 35 3.89 10.43 -4.04
C LEU A 35 4.47 10.84 -5.39
N ASN A 36 4.44 12.13 -5.71
CA ASN A 36 4.96 12.68 -6.97
C ASN A 36 6.49 12.59 -7.09
N GLN A 37 7.20 12.32 -5.98
CA GLN A 37 8.66 12.20 -5.95
C GLN A 37 9.11 10.72 -5.95
N VAL A 38 8.15 9.79 -5.87
CA VAL A 38 8.44 8.35 -5.83
C VAL A 38 8.24 7.76 -7.22
N ALA A 39 9.26 7.07 -7.70
CA ALA A 39 9.17 6.30 -8.94
C ALA A 39 8.28 5.07 -8.72
N LEU A 40 6.97 5.23 -8.91
CA LEU A 40 6.01 4.14 -8.69
C LEU A 40 6.31 2.90 -9.51
N THR A 41 6.99 3.04 -10.65
CA THR A 41 7.40 1.93 -11.53
C THR A 41 8.35 0.93 -10.87
N SER A 42 9.04 1.29 -9.78
CA SER A 42 9.96 0.40 -9.07
C SER A 42 9.28 -0.59 -8.12
N TYR A 43 7.96 -0.52 -7.97
CA TYR A 43 7.20 -1.39 -7.08
C TYR A 43 6.39 -2.41 -7.89
N ASP A 44 6.33 -3.66 -7.44
CA ASP A 44 5.44 -4.63 -8.08
C ASP A 44 3.98 -4.31 -7.80
N ILE A 45 3.67 -3.91 -6.57
CA ILE A 45 2.31 -3.64 -6.09
C ILE A 45 2.23 -2.26 -5.42
N VAL A 46 1.24 -1.48 -5.82
CA VAL A 46 0.90 -0.17 -5.22
C VAL A 46 -0.46 -0.28 -4.53
N LEU A 47 -0.47 -0.04 -3.22
CA LEU A 47 -1.67 -0.02 -2.39
C LEU A 47 -1.92 1.40 -1.89
N SER A 48 -3.16 1.86 -1.99
CA SER A 48 -3.57 3.15 -1.44
C SER A 48 -4.81 2.98 -0.58
N THR A 49 -4.87 3.71 0.53
CA THR A 49 -6.09 3.84 1.33
C THR A 49 -6.97 5.01 0.91
N LEU A 50 -6.53 5.76 -0.10
CA LEU A 50 -7.19 6.95 -0.63
C LEU A 50 -7.18 6.92 -2.15
N PHE A 51 -8.20 7.52 -2.77
CA PHE A 51 -8.21 7.70 -4.21
C PHE A 51 -7.10 8.67 -4.64
N LEU A 52 -6.31 8.26 -5.64
CA LEU A 52 -5.18 9.00 -6.19
C LEU A 52 -5.54 9.48 -7.61
N PRO A 53 -6.21 10.64 -7.75
CA PRO A 53 -6.54 11.18 -9.05
C PRO A 53 -5.27 11.56 -9.81
N GLY A 54 -5.22 11.22 -11.11
CA GLY A 54 -4.07 11.55 -11.96
C GLY A 54 -2.89 10.59 -11.86
N LEU A 55 -3.00 9.50 -11.08
CA LEU A 55 -2.00 8.44 -11.09
C LEU A 55 -2.09 7.66 -12.40
N SER A 56 -1.05 7.73 -13.23
CA SER A 56 -1.02 7.02 -14.52
C SER A 56 -0.87 5.50 -14.39
N ARG A 57 -0.57 5.00 -13.18
CA ARG A 57 -0.34 3.58 -12.90
C ARG A 57 -1.53 2.99 -12.15
N HIS A 58 -1.86 1.74 -12.47
CA HIS A 58 -2.82 0.96 -11.70
C HIS A 58 -2.35 0.78 -10.24
N TYR A 59 -3.27 1.00 -9.31
CA TYR A 59 -3.08 0.78 -7.88
C TYR A 59 -4.35 0.14 -7.31
N HIS A 60 -4.21 -0.59 -6.21
CA HIS A 60 -5.35 -1.14 -5.49
C HIS A 60 -5.77 -0.17 -4.39
N LEU A 61 -7.03 0.25 -4.43
CA LEU A 61 -7.65 0.97 -3.33
C LEU A 61 -8.07 -0.06 -2.28
N VAL A 62 -7.51 0.03 -1.08
CA VAL A 62 -7.75 -0.90 0.03
C VAL A 62 -8.15 -0.14 1.29
N SER A 63 -8.86 -0.78 2.20
CA SER A 63 -9.18 -0.18 3.49
C SER A 63 -7.92 -0.03 4.36
N PRO A 64 -7.89 0.94 5.30
CA PRO A 64 -6.79 1.09 6.26
C PRO A 64 -6.53 -0.13 7.14
N LEU A 65 -7.49 -1.05 7.22
CA LEU A 65 -7.39 -2.27 8.01
C LEU A 65 -6.97 -3.49 7.18
N LEU A 66 -6.94 -3.36 5.85
CA LEU A 66 -6.72 -4.45 4.88
C LEU A 66 -7.56 -5.68 5.25
N LEU A 67 -8.84 -5.62 4.88
CA LEU A 67 -9.79 -6.68 5.16
C LEU A 67 -9.38 -7.96 4.43
N ASP A 68 -9.76 -9.12 4.98
CA ASP A 68 -9.31 -10.42 4.45
C ASP A 68 -9.81 -10.66 3.01
N ASP A 69 -10.92 -10.06 2.61
CA ASP A 69 -11.43 -10.14 1.23
C ASP A 69 -10.61 -9.28 0.26
N GLU A 70 -10.06 -8.14 0.72
CA GLU A 70 -9.15 -7.30 -0.06
C GLU A 70 -7.80 -7.99 -0.24
N LEU A 71 -7.36 -8.76 0.77
CA LEU A 71 -6.17 -9.61 0.71
C LEU A 71 -6.27 -10.75 -0.31
N LYS A 72 -7.48 -11.30 -0.52
CA LYS A 72 -7.70 -12.36 -1.52
C LYS A 72 -7.80 -11.84 -2.96
N ALA A 73 -8.13 -10.56 -3.12
CA ALA A 73 -8.27 -9.90 -4.42
C ALA A 73 -6.93 -9.32 -4.94
N LEU A 74 -5.87 -9.40 -4.13
CA LEU A 74 -4.49 -9.02 -4.42
C LEU A 74 -3.73 -10.19 -5.05
#